data_AF-A0A7C3Q465-F1
#
_entry.id   AF-A0A7C3Q465-F1
#
_cell.length_a   1.000
_cell.length_b   1.000
_cell.length_c   1.000
_cell.angle_alpha   90.00
_cell.angle_beta   90.00
_cell.angle_gamma   90.00
#
_symmetry.space_group_name_H-M   'P 1'
#
loop_
_entity.id
_entity.type
_entity.pdbx_description
1 polymer ?
#
loop_
_entity_poly.entity_id
_entity_poly.type
_entity_poly.pdbx_seq_one_letter_code
_entity_poly.pdbx_strand_id
1 'polypeptide(L)'
;MKARSRNQRLHPGKLPIPLLDRLLKRYTGGGERVVIGPSVGIDAAAIDFGDRFLLAKTDPITFVAEDIGAYAVHINANDIAVMGGIPKWFLATVLLPEGQATTRMAETIFADLSRSCRS
;
A
#
# COMPACT_ATOMS: atom_id res chain seq x y z
N MET A 1 3.77 -24.68 25.29
CA MET A 1 3.83 -23.93 24.00
C MET A 1 5.29 -23.60 23.71
N LYS A 2 5.90 -24.16 22.65
CA LYS A 2 7.30 -23.84 22.30
C LYS A 2 7.38 -22.40 21.80
N ALA A 3 8.14 -21.56 22.51
CA ALA A 3 8.49 -20.22 22.03
C ALA A 3 9.22 -20.37 20.68
N ARG A 4 8.56 -19.96 19.58
CA ARG A 4 9.22 -19.92 18.27
C ARG A 4 10.41 -18.95 18.37
N SER A 5 11.59 -19.43 17.95
CA SER A 5 12.86 -18.69 17.96
C SER A 5 12.71 -17.32 17.30
N ARG A 6 13.20 -16.26 17.97
CA ARG A 6 13.27 -14.90 17.41
C ARG A 6 14.24 -14.78 16.21
N ASN A 7 14.99 -15.84 15.90
CA ASN A 7 16.01 -15.91 14.86
C ASN A 7 15.60 -16.73 13.61
N GLN A 8 14.32 -17.00 13.42
CA GLN A 8 13.86 -17.69 12.21
C GLN A 8 13.96 -16.78 10.98
N ARG A 9 14.62 -17.26 9.91
CA ARG A 9 14.68 -16.56 8.62
C ARG A 9 13.30 -16.55 7.95
N LEU A 10 12.97 -15.43 7.30
CA LEU A 10 11.74 -15.27 6.52
C LEU A 10 12.01 -15.61 5.05
N HIS A 11 10.97 -16.05 4.35
CA HIS A 11 11.00 -16.21 2.89
C HIS A 11 10.69 -14.87 2.20
N PRO A 12 11.14 -14.67 0.95
CA PRO A 12 10.74 -13.51 0.15
C PRO A 12 9.22 -13.37 0.01
N GLY A 13 8.72 -12.14 -0.10
CA GLY A 13 7.30 -11.85 -0.26
C GLY A 13 6.60 -11.45 1.04
N LYS A 14 5.31 -11.83 1.18
CA LYS A 14 4.47 -11.45 2.32
C LYS A 14 4.84 -12.22 3.59
N LEU A 15 4.71 -11.57 4.75
CA LEU A 15 4.89 -12.22 6.05
C LEU A 15 3.86 -13.33 6.27
N PRO A 16 4.20 -14.43 6.97
CA PRO A 16 3.21 -15.40 7.42
C PRO A 16 2.12 -14.73 8.25
N ILE A 17 0.85 -15.04 7.98
CA ILE A 17 -0.31 -14.40 8.64
C ILE A 17 -0.20 -14.37 10.17
N PRO A 18 0.18 -15.46 10.88
CA PRO A 18 0.30 -15.40 12.34
C PRO A 18 1.41 -14.48 12.85
N LEU A 19 2.47 -14.26 12.05
CA LEU A 19 3.51 -13.30 12.37
C LEU A 19 3.00 -11.88 12.14
N LEU A 20 2.34 -11.61 11.01
CA LEU A 20 1.77 -10.30 10.68
C LEU A 20 0.76 -9.86 11.73
N ASP A 21 -0.24 -10.69 12.04
CA ASP A 21 -1.27 -10.40 13.05
C ASP A 21 -0.65 -10.01 14.41
N ARG A 22 0.34 -10.78 14.86
CA ARG A 22 1.06 -10.49 16.11
C ARG A 22 1.84 -9.18 16.06
N LEU A 23 2.45 -8.85 14.92
CA LEU A 23 3.20 -7.59 14.76
C LEU A 23 2.26 -6.39 14.73
N LEU A 24 1.14 -6.49 14.01
CA LEU A 24 0.11 -5.45 13.98
C LEU A 24 -0.43 -5.19 15.39
N LYS A 25 -0.92 -6.21 16.08
CA LYS A 25 -1.43 -6.07 17.46
C LYS A 25 -0.42 -5.47 18.44
N ARG A 26 0.87 -5.70 18.22
CA ARG A 26 1.94 -5.24 19.11
C ARG A 26 2.41 -3.81 18.82
N TYR A 27 2.53 -3.46 17.54
CA TYR A 27 3.24 -2.24 17.12
C TYR A 27 2.34 -1.23 16.43
N THR A 28 1.07 -1.55 16.21
CA THR A 28 0.09 -0.62 15.70
C THR A 28 -0.99 -0.39 16.74
N GLY A 29 -1.53 0.83 16.76
CA GLY A 29 -2.72 1.19 17.51
C GLY A 29 -3.58 2.14 16.67
N GLY A 30 -4.84 2.31 17.06
CA GLY A 30 -5.70 3.34 16.50
C GLY A 30 -5.39 4.69 17.14
N GLY A 31 -5.31 5.75 16.33
CA GLY A 31 -5.57 7.10 16.84
C GLY A 31 -7.06 7.27 17.11
N GLU A 32 -7.46 8.27 17.90
CA GLU A 32 -8.87 8.48 18.31
C GLU A 32 -9.87 8.50 17.14
N ARG A 33 -9.41 8.85 15.93
CA ARG A 33 -10.24 8.93 14.72
C ARG A 33 -10.10 7.74 13.76
N VAL A 34 -9.23 6.76 14.04
CA VAL A 34 -9.05 5.59 13.16
C VAL A 34 -10.11 4.55 13.52
N VAL A 35 -11.16 4.46 12.72
CA VAL A 35 -12.29 3.55 12.95
C VAL A 35 -11.99 2.15 12.41
N ILE A 36 -11.32 2.09 11.25
CA ILE A 36 -10.78 0.84 10.71
C ILE A 36 -9.25 0.97 10.69
N GLY A 37 -8.61 0.27 11.62
CA GLY A 37 -7.15 0.20 11.74
C GLY A 37 -6.54 -0.98 10.99
N PRO A 38 -5.22 -1.14 11.08
CA PRO A 38 -4.51 -2.22 10.40
C PRO A 38 -4.87 -3.59 10.99
N SER A 39 -5.32 -4.50 10.13
CA SER A 39 -5.60 -5.89 10.48
C SER A 39 -5.42 -6.78 9.25
N VAL A 40 -5.30 -8.09 9.48
CA VAL A 40 -5.24 -9.08 8.40
C VAL A 40 -6.55 -9.05 7.61
N GLY A 41 -6.44 -8.95 6.29
CA GLY A 41 -7.59 -8.93 5.38
C GLY A 41 -8.31 -7.59 5.27
N ILE A 42 -7.75 -6.52 5.86
CA ILE A 42 -8.25 -5.16 5.69
C ILE A 42 -7.49 -4.49 4.55
N ASP A 43 -8.24 -3.96 3.58
CA ASP A 43 -7.65 -3.37 2.38
C ASP A 43 -7.13 -1.96 2.64
N ALA A 44 -7.85 -1.11 3.38
CA ALA A 44 -7.42 0.27 3.68
C ALA A 44 -7.82 0.70 5.10
N ALA A 45 -7.17 1.74 5.61
CA ALA A 45 -7.56 2.36 6.87
C ALA A 45 -8.74 3.32 6.64
N ALA A 46 -9.67 3.40 7.59
CA ALA A 46 -10.77 4.38 7.58
C ALA A 46 -10.61 5.35 8.75
N ILE A 47 -10.58 6.64 8.44
CA ILE A 47 -10.36 7.73 9.39
C ILE A 47 -11.60 8.62 9.42
N ASP A 48 -12.13 8.86 10.61
CA ASP A 48 -13.30 9.69 10.85
C ASP A 48 -12.98 11.19 10.70
N PHE A 49 -13.78 11.87 9.87
CA PHE A 49 -13.79 13.32 9.68
C PHE A 49 -15.14 13.95 10.07
N GLY A 50 -16.01 13.21 10.75
CA GLY A 50 -17.31 13.63 11.26
C GLY A 50 -18.45 13.30 10.29
N ASP A 51 -18.53 14.01 9.18
CA ASP A 51 -19.57 13.83 8.16
C ASP A 51 -19.22 12.76 7.10
N ARG A 52 -17.97 12.32 7.09
CA ARG A 52 -17.42 11.37 6.11
C ARG A 52 -16.20 10.64 6.66
N PHE A 53 -15.82 9.57 5.98
CA PHE A 53 -14.57 8.85 6.23
C PHE A 53 -13.54 9.16 5.15
N LEU A 54 -12.29 9.36 5.56
CA LEU A 54 -11.13 9.32 4.68
C LEU A 54 -10.60 7.88 4.66
N LEU A 55 -10.63 7.27 3.47
CA LEU A 55 -9.98 5.99 3.26
C LEU A 55 -8.53 6.21 2.81
N ALA A 56 -7.59 5.52 3.45
CA ALA A 56 -6.16 5.63 3.16
C ALA A 56 -5.56 4.25 2.91
N LYS A 57 -4.97 4.08 1.71
CA LYS A 57 -4.31 2.86 1.24
C LYS A 57 -2.87 3.16 0.85
N THR A 58 -2.00 2.18 1.06
CA THR A 58 -0.70 2.10 0.39
C THR A 58 -0.44 0.65 -0.03
N ASP A 59 0.02 0.45 -1.26
CA ASP A 59 0.55 -0.84 -1.74
C ASP A 59 1.74 -0.57 -2.68
N PRO A 60 2.96 -1.03 -2.32
CA PRO A 60 4.12 -0.88 -3.20
C PRO A 60 4.03 -1.84 -4.39
N ILE A 61 3.91 -1.29 -5.59
CA ILE A 61 4.05 -2.06 -6.82
C ILE A 61 5.53 -2.21 -7.15
N THR A 62 5.99 -3.46 -7.21
CA THR A 62 7.38 -3.83 -7.49
C THR A 62 7.42 -4.90 -8.59
N PHE A 63 8.54 -4.99 -9.32
CA PHE A 63 8.78 -6.00 -10.37
C PHE A 63 7.87 -5.95 -11.61
N VAL A 64 7.20 -4.83 -11.85
CA VAL A 64 6.45 -4.60 -13.08
C VAL A 64 7.37 -3.93 -14.10
N ALA A 65 7.52 -4.52 -15.29
CA ALA A 65 8.40 -4.00 -16.34
C ALA A 65 7.71 -2.95 -17.24
N GLU A 66 6.38 -3.02 -17.39
CA GLU A 66 5.57 -2.20 -18.28
C GLU A 66 4.28 -1.77 -17.56
N ASP A 67 3.72 -0.61 -17.91
CA ASP A 67 2.48 -0.06 -17.32
C ASP A 67 2.50 0.11 -15.78
N ILE A 68 3.68 0.41 -15.22
CA ILE A 68 3.88 0.60 -13.78
C ILE A 68 2.89 1.61 -13.21
N GLY A 69 2.60 2.69 -13.92
CA GLY A 69 1.67 3.73 -13.48
C GLY A 69 0.25 3.22 -13.38
N ALA A 70 -0.21 2.47 -14.40
CA ALA A 70 -1.53 1.87 -14.40
C ALA A 70 -1.71 0.88 -13.25
N TYR A 71 -0.75 -0.03 -13.04
CA TYR A 71 -0.81 -0.96 -11.91
C TYR A 71 -0.76 -0.24 -10.57
N ALA A 72 0.14 0.74 -10.40
CA ALA A 72 0.27 1.50 -9.16
C ALA A 72 -1.02 2.23 -8.79
N VAL A 73 -1.65 2.91 -9.75
CA VAL A 73 -2.87 3.68 -9.51
C VAL A 73 -4.08 2.77 -9.36
N HIS A 74 -4.32 1.85 -10.31
CA HIS A 74 -5.56 1.06 -10.31
C HIS A 74 -5.63 0.04 -9.18
N ILE A 75 -4.51 -0.58 -8.77
CA ILE A 75 -4.52 -1.51 -7.63
C ILE A 75 -4.86 -0.76 -6.34
N ASN A 76 -4.19 0.36 -6.08
CA ASN A 76 -4.48 1.17 -4.89
C ASN A 76 -5.90 1.76 -4.94
N ALA A 77 -6.37 2.20 -6.11
CA ALA A 77 -7.72 2.73 -6.28
C ALA A 77 -8.81 1.66 -6.11
N ASN A 78 -8.57 0.44 -6.59
CA ASN A 78 -9.47 -0.69 -6.41
C ASN A 78 -9.70 -0.98 -4.92
N ASP A 79 -8.64 -0.99 -4.12
CA ASP A 79 -8.74 -1.24 -2.67
C ASP A 79 -9.58 -0.19 -1.94
N ILE A 80 -9.53 1.07 -2.40
CA ILE A 80 -10.42 2.13 -1.91
C ILE A 80 -11.87 1.88 -2.34
N ALA A 81 -12.08 1.46 -3.60
CA ALA A 81 -13.41 1.23 -4.16
C ALA A 81 -14.13 0.03 -3.52
N VAL A 82 -13.43 -1.08 -3.23
CA VAL A 82 -14.02 -2.26 -2.58
C VAL A 82 -14.43 -1.98 -1.13
N MET A 83 -13.85 -0.96 -0.50
CA MET A 83 -14.30 -0.44 0.80
C MET A 83 -15.43 0.60 0.69
N GLY A 84 -15.98 0.82 -0.51
CA GLY A 84 -17.06 1.77 -0.77
C GLY A 84 -16.62 3.24 -0.89
N GLY A 85 -15.31 3.50 -0.95
CA GLY A 85 -14.77 4.84 -1.15
C GLY A 85 -14.73 5.28 -2.60
N ILE A 86 -14.61 6.58 -2.81
CA ILE A 86 -14.32 7.17 -4.11
C ILE A 86 -12.86 7.63 -4.10
N PRO A 87 -11.97 7.05 -4.93
CA PRO A 87 -10.60 7.53 -5.06
C PRO A 87 -10.56 9.02 -5.45
N LYS A 88 -9.76 9.83 -4.73
CA LYS A 88 -9.65 11.28 -4.96
C LYS A 88 -8.23 11.75 -5.22
N TRP A 89 -7.26 11.12 -4.57
CA TRP A 89 -5.85 11.50 -4.61
C TRP A 89 -4.97 10.24 -4.63
N PHE A 90 -3.76 10.40 -5.13
CA PHE A 90 -2.76 9.34 -5.18
C PHE A 90 -1.41 9.88 -4.70
N LEU A 91 -0.80 9.20 -3.73
CA LEU A 91 0.54 9.51 -3.24
C LEU A 91 1.52 8.47 -3.78
N ALA A 92 2.43 8.89 -4.65
CA ALA A 92 3.39 8.00 -5.29
C ALA A 92 4.73 7.97 -4.53
N THR A 93 5.29 6.77 -4.36
CA THR A 93 6.71 6.57 -4.01
C THR A 93 7.39 5.82 -5.15
N VAL A 94 8.43 6.40 -5.74
CA VAL A 94 9.15 5.82 -6.88
C VAL A 94 10.61 5.61 -6.49
N LEU A 95 11.08 4.36 -6.56
CA LEU A 95 12.47 3.99 -6.32
C LEU A 95 13.09 3.55 -7.65
N LEU A 96 14.03 4.34 -8.16
CA LEU A 96 14.70 4.07 -9.43
C LEU A 96 15.99 3.24 -9.22
N PRO A 97 16.37 2.38 -10.17
CA PRO A 97 17.54 1.52 -10.03
C PRO A 97 18.84 2.33 -10.03
N GLU A 98 19.67 2.09 -9.01
CA GLU A 98 21.00 2.71 -8.90
C GLU A 98 21.86 2.36 -10.13
N GLY A 99 22.53 3.37 -10.69
CA GLY A 99 23.44 3.21 -11.84
C GLY A 99 22.77 2.90 -13.19
N GLN A 100 21.44 2.71 -13.23
CA GLN A 100 20.70 2.39 -14.47
C GLN A 100 19.56 3.37 -14.76
N ALA A 101 19.14 4.17 -13.78
CA ALA A 101 18.11 5.16 -13.95
C ALA A 101 18.50 6.25 -14.97
N THR A 102 17.56 6.63 -15.83
CA THR A 102 17.72 7.74 -16.79
C THR A 102 16.59 8.74 -16.61
N THR A 103 16.81 10.00 -17.01
CA THR A 103 15.74 11.03 -17.02
C THR A 103 14.52 10.54 -17.79
N ARG A 104 14.73 9.91 -18.96
CA ARG A 104 13.66 9.35 -19.78
C ARG A 104 12.85 8.29 -19.03
N MET A 105 13.50 7.44 -18.24
CA MET A 105 12.81 6.43 -17.42
C MET A 105 11.91 7.11 -16.37
N ALA A 106 12.42 8.10 -15.65
CA ALA A 106 11.64 8.85 -14.67
C ALA A 106 10.46 9.57 -15.32
N GLU A 107 10.69 10.27 -16.44
CA GLU A 107 9.62 10.96 -17.19
C GLU A 107 8.54 9.98 -17.68
N THR A 108 8.94 8.80 -18.16
CA THR A 108 8.00 7.78 -18.63
C THR A 108 7.11 7.29 -17.49
N ILE A 109 7.71 6.97 -16.33
CA ILE A 109 6.96 6.54 -15.14
C ILE A 109 5.99 7.63 -14.67
N PHE A 110 6.45 8.88 -14.59
CA PHE A 110 5.62 9.99 -14.14
C PHE A 110 4.50 10.32 -15.14
N ALA A 111 4.77 10.24 -16.43
CA ALA A 111 3.76 10.43 -17.47
C ALA A 111 2.67 9.33 -17.40
N ASP A 112 3.07 8.09 -17.14
CA ASP A 112 2.14 6.96 -16.99
C ASP A 112 1.27 7.12 -15.74
N LEU A 113 1.88 7.36 -14.56
CA LEU A 113 1.15 7.69 -13.33
C LEU A 113 0.14 8.82 -13.53
N SER A 114 0.58 9.90 -14.19
CA SER A 114 -0.26 11.06 -14.47
C SER A 114 -1.46 10.71 -15.36
N ARG A 115 -1.26 9.83 -16.36
CA ARG A 115 -2.33 9.33 -17.24
C ARG A 115 -3.31 8.46 -16.47
N SER A 116 -2.83 7.52 -15.66
CA SER A 116 -3.67 6.61 -14.88
C SER A 116 -4.48 7.33 -13.80
N CYS A 117 -3.97 8.41 -13.22
CA CYS A 117 -4.74 9.24 -12.30
C CYS A 117 -5.89 10.03 -12.97
N ARG A 118 -5.90 10.16 -14.30
CA ARG A 118 -6.93 10.92 -15.05
C ARG A 118 -8.04 10.06 -15.65
N SER A 119 -7.87 8.75 -15.71
CA SER A 119 -8.88 7.79 -16.19
C SER A 119 -9.91 7.49 -15.12
#